data_AF-A0A820MM04-F1
#
_entry.id   AF-A0A820MM04-F1
#
_cell.length_a   1.000
_cell.length_b   1.000
_cell.length_c   1.000
_cell.angle_alpha   90.00
_cell.angle_beta   90.00
_cell.angle_gamma   90.00
#
_symmetry.space_group_name_H-M   'P 1'
#
loop_
_entity.id
_entity.type
_entity.pdbx_description
1 polymer ?
#
loop_
_entity_poly.entity_id
_entity_poly.type
_entity_poly.pdbx_seq_one_letter_code
_entity_poly.pdbx_strand_id
1 'polypeptide(L)' 'RLQQLNNGRKIPPIGWKCEQCDLTENLWLNLTDGAILCGRKFFDGTGGNNHAAEHYYKKKYPLAVKL' A
#
# COMPACT_ATOMS: atom_id res chain seq x y z
N ARG A 1 4.62 -14.81 13.84
CA ARG A 1 4.57 -15.14 12.39
C ARG A 1 3.61 -14.17 11.72
N LEU A 2 3.99 -13.52 10.61
CA LEU A 2 3.07 -12.70 9.83
C LEU A 2 2.14 -13.63 9.02
N GLN A 3 0.84 -13.42 9.10
CA GLN A 3 -0.13 -14.11 8.24
C GLN A 3 -0.14 -13.45 6.86
N GLN A 4 -0.07 -14.26 5.81
CA GLN A 4 -0.24 -13.84 4.42
C GLN A 4 -1.47 -14.56 3.86
N LEU A 5 -2.38 -13.81 3.26
CA LEU A 5 -3.63 -14.31 2.70
C LEU A 5 -3.38 -14.91 1.33
N ASN A 6 -3.96 -16.09 1.08
CA ASN A 6 -3.96 -16.69 -0.25
C ASN A 6 -5.15 -16.14 -1.06
N ASN A 7 -4.98 -14.95 -1.64
CA ASN A 7 -6.02 -14.27 -2.44
C ASN A 7 -5.73 -14.26 -3.95
N GLY A 8 -4.71 -14.99 -4.41
CA GLY A 8 -4.36 -15.12 -5.82
C GLY A 8 -3.74 -13.87 -6.46
N ARG A 9 -3.44 -12.81 -5.70
CA ARG A 9 -2.79 -11.61 -6.25
C ARG A 9 -1.38 -11.91 -6.73
N LYS A 10 -1.07 -11.47 -7.96
CA LYS A 10 0.27 -11.49 -8.55
C LYS A 10 0.73 -10.06 -8.75
N ILE A 11 1.80 -9.68 -8.04
CA ILE A 11 2.36 -8.33 -8.11
C ILE A 11 3.30 -8.27 -9.33
N PRO A 12 3.06 -7.39 -10.31
CA PRO A 12 3.98 -7.24 -11.44
C PRO A 12 5.33 -6.65 -10.96
N PRO A 13 6.41 -6.80 -11.71
CA PRO A 13 7.71 -6.24 -11.33
C PRO A 13 7.82 -4.72 -11.53
N ILE A 14 6.92 -4.10 -12.30
CA ILE A 14 6.88 -2.67 -12.62
C ILE A 14 5.43 -2.19 -12.83
N GLY A 15 5.24 -0.87 -12.95
CA GLY A 15 3.96 -0.28 -13.36
C GLY A 15 2.92 -0.23 -12.23
N TRP A 16 3.38 -0.14 -10.99
CA TRP A 16 2.49 -0.07 -9.83
C TRP A 16 1.73 1.25 -9.77
N LYS A 17 0.50 1.16 -9.28
CA LYS A 17 -0.39 2.29 -9.06
C LYS A 17 -1.14 2.05 -7.75
N CYS A 18 -1.44 3.12 -7.03
CA CYS A 18 -2.29 3.04 -5.86
C CYS A 18 -3.70 2.52 -6.26
N GLU A 19 -4.23 1.58 -5.50
CA GLU A 19 -5.58 1.04 -5.75
C GLU A 19 -6.73 2.04 -5.49
N GLN A 20 -6.44 3.18 -4.87
CA GLN A 20 -7.44 4.18 -4.45
C GLN A 20 -7.24 5.57 -5.06
N CYS A 21 -6.17 5.81 -5.82
CA CYS A 21 -5.93 7.08 -6.52
C CYS A 21 -4.95 6.91 -7.69
N ASP A 22 -4.65 8.01 -8.38
CA ASP A 22 -3.79 7.98 -9.57
C ASP A 22 -2.29 8.03 -9.31
N LEU A 23 -1.87 8.00 -8.04
CA LEU A 23 -0.44 8.01 -7.70
C LEU A 23 0.26 6.72 -8.13
N THR A 24 1.39 6.89 -8.80
CA THR A 24 2.32 5.83 -9.23
C THR A 24 3.62 5.82 -8.44
N GLU A 25 3.78 6.76 -7.49
CA GLU A 25 4.97 6.92 -6.66
C GLU A 25 4.60 6.91 -5.17
N ASN A 26 5.61 6.71 -4.31
CA ASN A 26 5.44 6.57 -2.86
C ASN A 26 4.39 5.49 -2.50
N LEU A 27 4.53 4.33 -3.14
CA LEU A 27 3.64 3.19 -3.00
C LEU A 27 4.18 2.20 -1.96
N TRP A 28 3.25 1.56 -1.27
CA TRP A 28 3.51 0.59 -0.21
C TRP A 28 2.72 -0.68 -0.50
N LEU A 29 3.42 -1.81 -0.59
CA LEU A 29 2.84 -3.14 -0.73
C LEU A 29 2.62 -3.75 0.66
N ASN A 30 1.37 -4.00 1.02
CA ASN A 30 1.04 -4.71 2.25
C ASN A 30 1.41 -6.20 2.13
N LEU A 31 2.17 -6.72 3.10
CA LEU A 31 2.67 -8.10 3.06
C LEU A 31 1.63 -9.15 3.44
N THR A 32 0.51 -8.75 4.05
CA THR A 32 -0.56 -9.66 4.44
C THR A 32 -1.51 -9.96 3.28
N ASP A 33 -1.93 -8.96 2.51
CA ASP A 33 -2.93 -9.15 1.45
C ASP A 33 -2.49 -8.69 0.05
N GLY A 34 -1.28 -8.15 -0.08
CA GLY A 34 -0.77 -7.67 -1.37
C GLY A 34 -1.44 -6.38 -1.86
N ALA A 35 -2.05 -5.58 -0.99
CA ALA A 35 -2.57 -4.25 -1.33
C ALA A 35 -1.45 -3.26 -1.68
N ILE A 36 -1.57 -2.56 -2.81
CA ILE A 36 -0.65 -1.49 -3.22
C ILE A 36 -1.32 -0.14 -3.02
N LEU A 37 -0.81 0.64 -2.05
CA LEU A 37 -1.45 1.88 -1.62
C LEU A 37 -0.41 2.99 -1.45
N CYS A 38 -0.81 4.23 -1.74
CA CYS A 38 0.08 5.37 -1.57
C CYS A 38 0.31 5.69 -0.08
N GLY A 39 1.49 6.26 0.18
CA GLY A 39 1.97 6.61 1.51
C GLY A 39 1.22 7.79 2.14
N ARG A 40 1.80 8.30 3.23
CA ARG A 40 1.21 9.39 4.00
C ARG A 40 1.32 10.73 3.27
N LYS A 41 0.36 11.62 3.54
CA LYS A 41 0.42 13.03 3.13
C LYS A 41 1.33 13.79 4.09
N PHE A 42 2.24 14.59 3.55
CA PHE A 42 3.12 15.47 4.32
C PHE A 42 2.50 16.86 4.49
N PHE A 43 2.98 17.61 5.47
CA PHE A 43 2.46 18.95 5.80
C PHE A 43 2.73 19.99 4.70
N ASP A 44 3.79 19.79 3.92
CA ASP A 44 4.14 20.61 2.75
C ASP A 44 3.22 20.36 1.54
N GLY A 45 2.23 19.47 1.67
CA GLY A 45 1.30 19.10 0.60
C GLY A 45 1.81 17.98 -0.31
N THR A 46 3.05 17.54 -0.16
CA THR A 46 3.65 16.44 -0.94
C THR A 46 3.37 15.07 -0.32
N GLY A 47 3.82 14.00 -0.97
CA GLY A 47 3.67 12.62 -0.49
C GLY A 47 2.48 11.89 -1.12
N GLY A 48 1.76 11.11 -0.31
CA GLY A 48 0.59 10.34 -0.73
C GLY A 48 -0.72 10.84 -0.14
N ASN A 49 -1.76 10.01 -0.21
CA ASN A 49 -3.12 10.33 0.26
C ASN A 49 -3.52 9.53 1.51
N ASN A 50 -2.54 9.01 2.27
CA ASN A 50 -2.76 8.20 3.48
C ASN A 50 -3.42 6.83 3.27
N HIS A 51 -3.66 6.39 2.04
CA HIS A 51 -4.37 5.13 1.79
C HIS A 51 -3.72 3.90 2.44
N ALA A 52 -2.39 3.80 2.46
CA ALA A 52 -1.69 2.71 3.16
C ALA A 52 -1.95 2.72 4.67
N ALA A 53 -2.00 3.90 5.29
CA ALA A 53 -2.30 4.05 6.71
C ALA A 53 -3.78 3.75 7.01
N GLU A 54 -4.71 4.26 6.19
CA GLU A 54 -6.14 3.94 6.32
C GLU A 54 -6.41 2.44 6.18
N HIS A 55 -5.71 1.77 5.26
CA HIS A 55 -5.80 0.34 5.10
C HIS A 55 -5.33 -0.40 6.36
N TYR A 56 -4.21 0.02 6.96
CA TYR A 56 -3.81 -0.49 8.28
C TYR A 56 -4.90 -0.26 9.34
N TYR A 57 -5.51 0.93 9.41
CA TYR A 57 -6.56 1.17 10.40
C TYR A 57 -7.80 0.28 10.20
N LYS A 58 -8.17 -0.02 8.94
CA LYS A 58 -9.33 -0.85 8.59
C LYS A 58 -9.06 -2.35 8.73
N LYS A 59 -7.86 -2.82 8.36
CA LYS A 59 -7.53 -4.26 8.27
C LYS A 59 -6.59 -4.76 9.37
N LYS A 60 -5.84 -3.86 10.00
CA LYS A 60 -4.81 -4.16 11.00
C LYS A 60 -3.67 -5.02 10.48
N TYR A 61 -3.39 -4.96 9.17
CA TYR A 61 -2.26 -5.65 8.55
C TYR A 61 -0.97 -4.84 8.73
N PRO A 62 -0.04 -5.28 9.61
CA PRO A 62 0.93 -4.38 10.23
C PRO A 62 2.16 -4.08 9.39
N LEU A 63 2.45 -4.88 8.35
CA LEU A 63 3.69 -4.79 7.60
C LEU A 63 3.43 -4.43 6.15
N ALA A 64 4.17 -3.43 5.67
CA ALA A 64 4.23 -3.05 4.27
C ALA A 64 5.68 -2.75 3.88
N VAL A 65 6.00 -2.98 2.61
CA VAL A 65 7.30 -2.67 2.00
C VAL A 65 7.12 -1.57 0.97
N LYS A 66 8.09 -0.65 0.89
CA LYS A 66 8.08 0.41 -0.12
C LYS A 66 8.43 -0.18 -1.49
N LEU A 67 7.63 0.15 -2.51
CA LEU A 67 7.84 -0.22 -3.91
C LEU A 67 8.66 0.85 -4.65
#